data_AF-A0A4V2Y3F5-F1
#
_entry.id   AF-A0A4V2Y3F5-F1
#
_cell.length_a   1.000
_cell.length_b   1.000
_cell.length_c   1.000
_cell.angle_alpha   90.00
_cell.angle_beta   90.00
_cell.angle_gamma   90.00
#
_symmetry.space_group_name_H-M   'P 1'
#
loop_
_entity.id
_entity.type
_entity.pdbx_description
1 polymer ?
#
loop_
_entity_poly.entity_id
_entity_poly.type
_entity_poly.pdbx_seq_one_letter_code
_entity_poly.pdbx_strand_id
1 'polypeptide(L)'
;MPGFAADRPVYLDGNVPMDALFDALMEVASEVWVLRDRFAVLEELLSERGSVTREDIELHQPGPETRERLAAERRLFLERLLESVAAPR
;
A
#
# COMPACT_ATOMS: atom_id res chain seq x y z
N MET A 1 -25.79 -10.16 5.58
CA MET A 1 -25.11 -9.81 4.31
C MET A 1 -24.85 -11.11 3.55
N PRO A 2 -25.45 -11.31 2.36
CA PRO A 2 -25.17 -12.48 1.54
C PRO A 2 -23.77 -12.32 0.89
N GLY A 3 -22.94 -13.37 0.91
CA GLY A 3 -21.76 -13.46 0.02
C GLY A 3 -20.40 -13.84 0.61
N PHE A 4 -20.24 -14.09 1.92
CA PHE A 4 -18.93 -14.48 2.48
C PHE A 4 -18.81 -16.01 2.65
N ALA A 5 -18.66 -16.76 1.55
CA ALA A 5 -18.18 -18.13 1.63
C ALA A 5 -16.64 -18.11 1.61
N ALA A 6 -16.02 -18.60 2.70
CA ALA A 6 -14.56 -18.58 2.90
C ALA A 6 -13.78 -19.45 1.90
N ASP A 7 -14.47 -20.33 1.15
CA ASP A 7 -13.87 -21.26 0.19
C ASP A 7 -13.59 -20.63 -1.18
N ARG A 8 -14.22 -19.48 -1.49
CA ARG A 8 -14.07 -18.82 -2.79
C ARG A 8 -14.40 -17.32 -2.71
N PRO A 9 -13.52 -16.50 -2.12
CA PRO A 9 -13.77 -15.08 -2.04
C PRO A 9 -13.77 -14.45 -3.44
N VAL A 10 -14.94 -13.98 -3.87
CA VAL A 10 -15.10 -13.19 -5.09
C VAL A 10 -15.01 -11.72 -4.67
N TYR A 11 -13.83 -11.13 -4.84
CA TYR A 11 -13.56 -9.74 -4.43
C TYR A 11 -14.11 -8.71 -5.42
N LEU A 12 -14.34 -9.11 -6.67
CA LEU A 12 -14.84 -8.27 -7.77
C LEU A 12 -15.90 -9.09 -8.51
N ASP A 13 -17.10 -8.54 -8.68
CA ASP A 13 -18.13 -9.18 -9.49
C ASP A 13 -17.80 -9.06 -11.00
N GLY A 14 -18.47 -9.85 -11.83
CA GLY A 14 -18.26 -9.84 -13.29
C GLY A 14 -18.77 -8.56 -13.99
N ASN A 15 -19.27 -7.58 -13.24
CA ASN A 15 -19.82 -6.34 -13.74
C ASN A 15 -18.93 -5.12 -13.41
N VAL A 16 -17.77 -5.34 -12.76
CA VAL A 16 -16.76 -4.30 -12.55
C VAL A 16 -16.19 -3.86 -13.90
N PRO A 17 -16.23 -2.55 -14.24
CA PRO A 17 -15.60 -2.06 -15.45
C PRO A 17 -14.08 -2.27 -15.38
N MET A 18 -13.56 -3.19 -16.20
CA MET A 18 -12.13 -3.54 -16.22
C MET A 18 -11.24 -2.32 -16.52
N ASP A 19 -11.73 -1.38 -17.31
CA ASP A 19 -11.02 -0.13 -17.62
C ASP A 19 -10.87 0.74 -16.36
N ALA A 20 -11.91 0.84 -15.53
CA ALA A 20 -11.84 1.60 -14.28
C ALA A 20 -10.88 0.96 -13.26
N LEU A 21 -10.81 -0.38 -13.24
CA LEU A 21 -9.81 -1.10 -12.44
C LEU A 21 -8.39 -0.85 -12.95
N PHE A 22 -8.20 -0.82 -14.27
CA PHE A 22 -6.91 -0.52 -14.88
C PHE A 22 -6.47 0.91 -14.57
N ASP A 23 -7.37 1.89 -14.68
CA ASP A 23 -7.09 3.29 -14.33
C ASP A 23 -6.68 3.42 -12.86
N ALA A 24 -7.42 2.81 -11.94
CA ALA A 24 -7.09 2.80 -10.51
C ALA A 24 -5.73 2.13 -10.23
N LEU A 25 -5.43 1.03 -10.92
CA LEU A 25 -4.13 0.36 -10.79
C LEU A 25 -2.99 1.24 -11.30
N MET A 26 -3.19 1.94 -12.42
CA MET A 26 -2.19 2.86 -12.97
C MET A 26 -1.95 4.05 -12.05
N GLU A 27 -2.99 4.59 -11.42
CA GLU A 27 -2.88 5.66 -10.43
C GLU A 27 -2.08 5.21 -9.21
N VAL A 28 -2.39 4.03 -8.66
CA VAL A 28 -1.61 3.44 -7.56
C VAL A 28 -0.17 3.18 -7.97
N ALA A 29 0.08 2.65 -9.18
CA ALA A 29 1.43 2.40 -9.67
C ALA A 29 2.26 3.69 -9.80
N SER A 30 1.63 4.78 -10.23
CA SER A 30 2.25 6.12 -10.28
C SER A 30 2.65 6.59 -8.88
N GLU A 31 1.73 6.53 -7.91
CA GLU A 31 2.00 6.94 -6.53
C GLU A 31 3.10 6.07 -5.88
N VAL A 32 3.11 4.75 -6.15
CA VAL A 32 4.18 3.85 -5.70
C VAL A 32 5.54 4.26 -6.26
N TRP A 33 5.59 4.67 -7.54
CA TRP A 33 6.82 5.15 -8.14
C TRP A 33 7.32 6.44 -7.49
N VAL A 34 6.43 7.40 -7.22
CA VAL A 34 6.78 8.64 -6.51
C VAL A 34 7.32 8.35 -5.11
N LEU A 35 6.71 7.42 -4.38
CA LEU A 35 7.21 7.01 -3.06
C LEU A 35 8.59 6.36 -3.17
N ARG A 36 8.80 5.48 -4.16
CA ARG A 36 10.10 4.83 -4.41
C ARG A 36 11.19 5.85 -4.70
N ASP A 37 10.91 6.83 -5.56
CA ASP A 37 11.84 7.91 -5.88
C ASP A 37 12.22 8.73 -4.64
N ARG A 38 11.23 9.11 -3.83
CA ARG A 38 11.47 9.81 -2.56
C ARG A 38 12.29 9.00 -1.56
N PHE A 39 12.08 7.67 -1.49
CA PHE A 39 12.90 6.81 -0.64
C PHE A 39 14.34 6.73 -1.12
N ALA A 40 14.58 6.65 -2.43
CA ALA A 40 15.95 6.65 -2.97
C ALA A 40 16.71 7.94 -2.59
N VAL A 41 16.07 9.10 -2.72
CA VAL A 41 16.64 10.39 -2.31
C VAL A 41 16.86 10.44 -0.79
N LEU A 42 15.94 9.91 0.00
CA LEU A 42 16.07 9.86 1.46
C LEU A 42 17.23 8.96 1.91
N GLU A 43 17.41 7.80 1.27
CA GLU A 43 18.54 6.90 1.51
C GLU A 43 19.88 7.58 1.17
N GLU A 44 19.95 8.28 0.04
CA GLU A 44 21.14 9.05 -0.35
C GLU A 44 21.49 10.12 0.69
N LEU A 45 20.51 10.95 1.09
CA LEU A 45 20.71 12.00 2.09
C LEU A 45 21.10 11.45 3.48
N LEU A 46 20.52 10.32 3.90
CA LEU A 46 20.85 9.68 5.17
C LEU A 46 22.27 9.10 5.17
N SER A 47 22.70 8.53 4.03
CA SER A 47 24.05 8.03 3.82
C SER A 47 25.07 9.18 3.83
N GLU A 48 24.82 10.27 3.10
CA GLU A 48 25.69 11.45 3.07
C GLU A 48 25.89 12.08 4.45
N ARG A 49 24.83 12.10 5.26
CA ARG A 49 24.86 12.65 6.62
C ARG A 49 25.36 11.64 7.66
N GLY A 50 25.81 10.45 7.24
CA GLY A 50 26.47 9.44 8.07
C GLY A 50 25.62 8.88 9.20
N SER A 51 24.29 8.96 9.10
CA SER A 51 23.38 8.65 10.21
C SER A 51 22.82 7.22 10.15
N VAL A 52 22.52 6.74 8.94
CA VAL A 52 21.84 5.46 8.69
C VAL A 52 22.37 4.89 7.38
N THR A 53 22.79 3.63 7.39
CA THR A 53 23.22 2.91 6.19
C THR A 53 22.03 2.23 5.51
N ARG A 54 22.20 1.86 4.24
CA ARG A 54 21.20 1.04 3.52
C ARG A 54 20.95 -0.31 4.22
N GLU A 55 21.98 -0.90 4.80
CA GLU A 55 21.90 -2.17 5.53
C GLU A 55 21.14 -2.01 6.86
N ASP A 56 21.29 -0.87 7.54
CA ASP A 56 20.48 -0.55 8.72
C ASP A 56 18.99 -0.54 8.37
N ILE A 57 18.60 0.01 7.22
CA ILE A 57 17.20 0.06 6.76
C ILE A 57 16.68 -1.33 6.41
N GLU A 58 17.44 -2.13 5.66
CA GLU A 58 17.00 -3.46 5.21
C GLU A 58 16.89 -4.47 6.37
N LEU A 59 17.76 -4.37 7.38
CA LEU A 59 17.79 -5.28 8.52
C LEU A 59 16.95 -4.77 9.71
N HIS A 60 16.50 -3.51 9.69
CA HIS A 60 15.74 -2.95 10.80
C HIS A 60 14.39 -3.67 10.96
N GLN A 61 14.18 -4.24 12.15
CA GLN A 61 12.86 -4.69 12.56
C GLN A 61 12.19 -3.61 13.42
N PRO A 62 11.03 -3.09 12.99
CA PRO A 62 10.32 -2.09 13.78
C PRO A 62 9.95 -2.68 15.14
N GLY A 63 10.07 -1.86 16.19
CA GLY A 63 9.65 -2.23 17.55
C GLY A 63 8.13 -2.47 17.66
N PRO A 64 7.65 -3.02 18.79
CA PRO A 64 6.23 -3.36 18.98
C PRO A 64 5.28 -2.19 18.68
N GLU A 65 5.58 -1.01 19.23
CA GLU A 65 4.80 0.22 19.05
C GLU A 65 4.73 0.63 17.57
N THR A 66 5.88 0.66 16.89
CA THR A 66 5.95 1.01 15.47
C THR A 66 5.18 0.01 14.61
N ARG A 67 5.27 -1.29 14.91
CA ARG A 67 4.52 -2.32 14.19
C ARG A 67 3.01 -2.16 14.37
N GLU A 68 2.55 -1.88 15.58
CA GLU A 68 1.12 -1.66 15.86
C GLU A 68 0.57 -0.44 15.12
N ARG A 69 1.33 0.67 15.14
CA ARG A 69 1.00 1.87 14.37
C ARG A 69 0.90 1.57 12.87
N LEU A 70 1.91 0.94 12.29
CA LEU A 70 1.91 0.57 10.86
C LEU A 70 0.76 -0.39 10.51
N ALA A 71 0.43 -1.33 11.39
CA ALA A 71 -0.70 -2.24 11.18
C ALA A 71 -2.04 -1.50 11.17
N ALA A 72 -2.22 -0.49 12.03
CA ALA A 72 -3.41 0.36 12.05
C ALA A 72 -3.52 1.22 10.78
N GLU A 73 -2.42 1.86 10.37
CA GLU A 73 -2.36 2.65 9.14
C GLU A 73 -2.66 1.80 7.90
N ARG A 74 -2.11 0.58 7.84
CA ARG A 74 -2.38 -0.36 6.74
C ARG A 74 -3.86 -0.75 6.65
N ARG A 75 -4.53 -1.00 7.79
CA ARG A 75 -5.97 -1.33 7.80
C ARG A 75 -6.78 -0.17 7.21
N LEU A 76 -6.55 1.05 7.68
CA LEU A 76 -7.22 2.25 7.20
C LEU A 76 -6.96 2.52 5.72
N PHE A 77 -5.73 2.26 5.25
CA PHE A 77 -5.39 2.38 3.83
C PHE A 77 -6.15 1.38 2.96
N LEU A 78 -6.17 0.11 3.36
CA LEU A 78 -6.88 -0.94 2.62
C LEU A 78 -8.40 -0.71 2.61
N GLU A 79 -8.98 -0.24 3.72
CA GLU A 79 -10.40 0.13 3.79
C GLU A 79 -10.73 1.20 2.75
N ARG A 80 -9.98 2.31 2.70
CA ARG A 80 -10.20 3.38 1.72
C ARG A 80 -10.04 2.92 0.27
N LEU A 81 -9.03 2.08 0.01
CA LEU A 81 -8.78 1.56 -1.34
C LEU A 81 -9.90 0.62 -1.81
N LEU A 82 -10.41 -0.23 -0.92
CA LEU A 82 -11.51 -1.15 -1.25
C LEU A 82 -12.83 -0.39 -1.40
N GLU A 83 -13.08 0.64 -0.57
CA GLU A 83 -14.23 1.54 -0.72
C GLU A 83 -14.20 2.28 -2.06
N SER A 84 -13.04 2.77 -2.51
CA SER A 84 -12.95 3.49 -3.79
C SER A 84 -13.25 2.60 -5.00
N VAL A 85 -13.07 1.28 -4.87
CA VAL A 85 -13.40 0.30 -5.91
C VAL A 85 -14.87 -0.15 -5.82
N ALA A 86 -15.46 -0.17 -4.62
CA ALA A 86 -16.83 -0.61 -4.38
C ALA A 86 -17.89 0.49 -4.60
N ALA A 87 -17.51 1.76 -4.65
CA ALA A 87 -18.44 2.86 -4.85
C ALA A 87 -18.94 2.93 -6.31
N PRO A 88 -20.27 2.85 -6.57
CA PRO A 88 -20.81 3.13 -7.89
C PRO A 88 -20.62 4.62 -8.21
N ARG A 89 -20.06 4.91 -9.39
CA ARG A 89 -20.00 6.27 -9.95
C ARG A 89 -21.37 6.73 -10.42
#